data_AF-A0A8S1YME0-F1
#
_entry.id   AF-A0A8S1YME0-F1
#
_cell.length_a   1.000
_cell.length_b   1.000
_cell.length_c   1.000
_cell.angle_alpha   90.00
_cell.angle_beta   90.00
_cell.angle_gamma   90.00
#
_symmetry.space_group_name_H-M   'P 1'
#
loop_
_entity.id
_entity.type
_entity.pdbx_description
1 polymer ?
#
loop_
_entity_poly.entity_id
_entity_poly.type
_entity_poly.pdbx_seq_one_letter_code
_entity_poly.pdbx_strand_id
1 'polypeptide(L)'
;MFTLVSRGQTSTRNLFQLLFSSHKYFLNECINLDYQKKTEFLCENGQIMYSQSLKNNEYICFQNKNLLSLRYIIYLRKQPKLLFSVEDETQIMYACWGLNYLSNNDDGQQYFSIKPAVVQKLTLLLNSQNESLIIPALKTIGNILTGNDVQKAKVLNTGVLKPFEMLLSQNYSEVIQREVCWSFSNIVAGTLAQVNQILKNDSLLKALFRQFQQGDSKIFKEMSYFLSNLINYTDLKIIDQFLTQYDCFQKISTMLDTEDEAIRRIILEGILEFSKKKQKFNHIKSKLMQNFRYISN
;
A
#
# COMPACT_ATOMS: atom_id res chain seq x y z
N MET A 1 22.40 45.84 3.50
CA MET A 1 21.43 46.72 4.20
C MET A 1 20.39 45.80 4.80
N PHE A 2 20.48 45.56 6.11
CA PHE A 2 19.51 44.76 6.86
C PHE A 2 18.21 45.56 7.01
N THR A 3 17.07 44.90 6.84
CA THR A 3 15.81 45.37 7.43
C THR A 3 15.25 44.24 8.28
N LEU A 4 15.53 44.34 9.58
CA LEU A 4 14.86 43.61 10.65
C LEU A 4 13.38 43.98 10.63
N VAL A 5 12.50 43.02 10.35
CA VAL A 5 11.08 43.12 10.70
C VAL A 5 10.90 42.43 12.04
N SER A 6 10.32 43.20 12.97
CA SER A 6 10.15 42.90 14.39
C SER A 6 9.32 41.64 14.64
N ARG A 7 9.70 40.94 15.72
CA ARG A 7 8.91 39.89 16.37
C ARG A 7 7.54 40.45 16.79
N GLY A 8 6.54 40.32 15.94
CA GLY A 8 5.14 40.39 16.33
C GLY A 8 4.69 39.01 16.79
N GLN A 9 4.55 38.79 18.09
CA GLN A 9 3.78 37.68 18.65
C GLN A 9 2.30 37.86 18.28
N THR A 10 1.91 37.54 17.05
CA THR A 10 0.53 37.17 16.78
C THR A 10 0.34 35.81 17.44
N SER A 11 -0.21 35.83 18.66
CA SER A 11 -0.46 34.62 19.43
C SER A 11 -1.15 33.60 18.52
N THR A 12 -0.54 32.44 18.38
CA THR A 12 -1.09 31.26 17.70
C THR A 12 -2.56 31.04 18.09
N ARG A 13 -2.95 31.40 19.31
CA ARG A 13 -4.34 31.45 19.80
C ARG A 13 -5.37 32.04 18.83
N ASN A 14 -5.09 33.14 18.13
CA ASN A 14 -6.10 33.84 17.32
C ASN A 14 -6.35 33.18 15.95
N LEU A 15 -5.31 32.61 15.32
CA LEU A 15 -5.51 31.78 14.11
C LEU A 15 -6.22 30.45 14.46
N PHE A 16 -5.97 29.92 15.66
CA PHE A 16 -6.59 28.69 16.18
C PHE A 16 -8.05 28.84 16.63
N GLN A 17 -8.57 30.05 16.81
CA GLN A 17 -9.99 30.25 17.15
C GLN A 17 -10.86 30.41 15.91
N LEU A 18 -10.33 31.04 14.85
CA LEU A 18 -11.06 31.33 13.61
C LEU A 18 -11.26 30.09 12.72
N LEU A 19 -10.38 29.08 12.80
CA LEU A 19 -10.44 27.87 11.96
C LEU A 19 -11.25 26.70 12.57
N PHE A 20 -11.79 26.82 13.79
CA PHE A 20 -12.18 25.67 14.63
C PHE A 20 -13.60 25.72 15.24
N SER A 21 -14.52 26.49 14.68
CA SER A 21 -15.89 26.63 15.23
C SER A 21 -16.81 25.43 14.99
N SER A 22 -16.48 24.46 14.14
CA SER A 22 -17.40 23.37 13.73
C SER A 22 -17.17 21.98 14.37
N HIS A 23 -16.06 21.71 15.06
CA HIS A 23 -15.74 20.35 15.56
C HIS A 23 -15.30 20.33 17.04
N LYS A 24 -16.13 20.91 17.91
CA LYS A 24 -15.77 21.26 19.30
C LYS A 24 -15.48 20.08 20.26
N TYR A 25 -16.04 18.90 20.02
CA TYR A 25 -15.97 17.79 21.00
C TYR A 25 -14.69 16.95 20.88
N PHE A 26 -14.27 16.56 19.68
CA PHE A 26 -13.06 15.74 19.46
C PHE A 26 -11.75 16.50 19.76
N LEU A 27 -11.77 17.84 19.61
CA LEU A 27 -10.61 18.72 19.77
C LEU A 27 -10.24 19.04 21.22
N ASN A 28 -11.20 19.08 22.15
CA ASN A 28 -10.92 19.45 23.54
C ASN A 28 -10.08 18.40 24.27
N GLU A 29 -10.25 17.11 23.98
CA GLU A 29 -9.36 16.08 24.53
C GLU A 29 -7.95 16.13 23.92
N CYS A 30 -7.84 16.45 22.63
CA CYS A 30 -6.55 16.56 21.94
C CYS A 30 -5.70 17.72 22.48
N ILE A 31 -6.32 18.88 22.75
CA ILE A 31 -5.64 20.05 23.32
C ILE A 31 -5.15 19.77 24.73
N ASN A 32 -5.95 19.08 25.55
CA ASN A 32 -5.58 18.76 26.93
C ASN A 32 -4.45 17.71 27.02
N LEU A 33 -4.37 16.77 26.07
CA LEU A 33 -3.32 15.74 26.04
C LEU A 33 -1.95 16.25 25.55
N ASP A 34 -1.91 17.29 24.71
CA ASP A 34 -0.66 17.92 24.25
C ASP A 34 -0.14 19.00 25.21
N TYR A 35 -1.01 19.65 25.99
CA TYR A 35 -0.56 20.63 26.99
C TYR A 35 0.30 20.01 28.11
N GLN A 36 0.15 18.71 28.37
CA GLN A 36 0.91 18.00 29.41
C GLN A 36 2.29 17.50 28.96
N LYS A 37 2.59 17.50 27.66
CA LYS A 37 3.92 17.11 27.13
C LYS A 37 4.40 18.19 26.17
N LYS A 38 5.35 19.01 26.63
CA LYS A 38 6.01 20.09 25.88
C LYS A 38 6.47 19.61 24.50
N THR A 39 5.62 19.81 23.50
CA THR A 39 5.90 19.47 22.11
C THR A 39 5.75 20.76 21.32
N GLU A 40 6.85 21.29 20.81
CA GLU A 40 6.83 22.53 20.03
C GLU A 40 6.63 22.20 18.55
N PHE A 41 5.70 22.91 17.90
CA PHE A 41 5.46 22.83 16.47
C PHE A 41 6.12 24.04 15.81
N LEU A 42 7.05 23.80 14.91
CA LEU A 42 7.66 24.85 14.09
C LEU A 42 7.12 24.74 12.66
N CYS A 43 6.62 25.86 12.14
CA CYS A 43 6.25 26.02 10.73
C CYS A 43 7.27 26.96 10.08
N GLU A 44 8.13 26.43 9.22
CA GLU A 44 8.91 27.23 8.28
C GLU A 44 8.53 26.82 6.86
N ASN A 45 8.27 27.80 5.99
CA ASN A 45 7.99 27.60 4.57
C ASN A 45 6.84 26.61 4.24
N GLY A 46 5.85 26.48 5.11
CA GLY A 46 4.71 25.58 4.92
C GLY A 46 4.98 24.10 5.24
N GLN A 47 6.12 23.79 5.86
CA GLN A 47 6.46 22.47 6.40
C GLN A 47 6.26 22.49 7.91
N ILE A 48 5.62 21.45 8.46
CA ILE A 48 5.49 21.26 9.91
C ILE A 48 6.63 20.37 10.36
N MET A 49 7.52 20.92 11.18
CA MET A 49 8.60 20.19 11.82
C MET A 49 8.17 19.81 13.24
N TYR A 50 8.30 18.53 13.56
CA TYR A 50 8.10 18.00 14.91
C TYR A 50 9.44 17.94 15.63
N SER A 51 9.53 18.52 16.83
CA SER A 51 10.63 18.23 17.75
C SER A 51 10.14 17.26 18.83
N GLN A 52 10.71 16.07 18.86
CA GLN A 52 10.64 15.22 20.05
C GLN A 52 12.00 15.29 20.72
N SER A 53 12.05 15.80 21.95
CA SER A 53 13.21 15.56 22.80
C SER A 53 13.34 14.06 23.05
N LEU A 54 14.14 13.40 22.22
CA LEU A 54 14.71 12.07 22.44
C LEU A 54 16.23 12.21 22.46
N LYS A 55 16.76 13.08 23.34
CA LYS A 55 18.20 13.34 23.58
C LYS A 55 19.09 13.73 22.37
N ASN A 56 18.65 13.58 21.11
CA ASN A 56 19.49 13.63 19.91
C ASN A 56 18.91 14.48 18.74
N ASN A 57 18.05 15.47 18.98
CA ASN A 57 17.65 16.47 17.96
C ASN A 57 17.28 15.91 16.55
N GLU A 58 16.55 14.80 16.47
CA GLU A 58 16.03 14.32 15.19
C GLU A 58 14.66 14.95 14.91
N TYR A 59 14.57 15.64 13.77
CA TYR A 59 13.34 16.28 13.30
C TYR A 59 12.69 15.42 12.21
N ILE A 60 11.39 15.18 12.32
CA ILE A 60 10.62 14.56 11.23
C ILE A 60 9.96 15.69 10.44
N CYS A 61 10.38 15.85 9.18
CA CYS A 61 9.81 16.83 8.25
C CYS A 61 8.68 16.17 7.43
N PHE A 62 7.46 16.71 7.53
CA PHE A 62 6.34 16.30 6.69
C PHE A 62 6.15 17.29 5.53
N GLN A 63 6.36 16.84 4.30
CA GLN A 63 6.01 17.58 3.10
C GLN A 63 4.56 17.30 2.66
N ASN A 64 3.52 17.72 3.41
CA ASN A 64 2.20 18.02 2.81
C ASN A 64 1.12 18.65 3.71
N LYS A 65 0.18 19.34 3.04
CA LYS A 65 -0.66 20.47 3.45
C LYS A 65 -1.90 20.21 4.34
N ASN A 66 -2.10 19.04 4.96
CA ASN A 66 -3.31 18.79 5.76
C ASN A 66 -3.02 18.60 7.27
N LEU A 67 -3.14 19.69 8.03
CA LEU A 67 -2.99 19.73 9.49
C LEU A 67 -3.89 18.74 10.24
N LEU A 68 -5.06 18.39 9.68
CA LEU A 68 -5.98 17.45 10.33
C LEU A 68 -5.44 16.01 10.28
N SER A 69 -4.90 15.58 9.14
CA SER A 69 -4.28 14.26 9.01
C SER A 69 -3.09 14.08 9.97
N LEU A 70 -2.27 15.12 10.15
CA LEU A 70 -1.16 15.12 11.12
C LEU A 70 -1.65 14.98 12.57
N ARG A 71 -2.77 15.61 12.93
CA ARG A 71 -3.37 15.46 14.28
C ARG A 71 -3.89 14.05 14.51
N TYR A 72 -4.51 13.44 13.50
CA TYR A 72 -4.92 12.03 13.58
C TYR A 72 -3.73 11.08 13.68
N ILE A 73 -2.58 11.35 13.04
CA ILE A 73 -1.37 10.54 13.22
C ILE A 73 -0.91 10.53 14.67
N ILE A 74 -0.79 11.70 15.30
CA ILE A 74 -0.37 11.84 16.70
C ILE A 74 -1.34 11.10 17.62
N TYR A 75 -2.64 11.25 17.34
CA TYR A 75 -3.69 10.65 18.16
C TYR A 75 -3.80 9.13 17.98
N LEU A 76 -3.76 8.62 16.75
CA LEU A 76 -3.79 7.18 16.46
C LEU A 76 -2.55 6.46 17.00
N ARG A 77 -1.36 7.09 16.98
CA ARG A 77 -0.17 6.53 17.65
C ARG A 77 -0.40 6.35 19.16
N LYS A 78 -1.08 7.30 19.82
CA LYS A 78 -1.38 7.24 21.26
C LYS A 78 -2.57 6.31 21.55
N GLN A 79 -3.63 6.32 20.74
CA GLN A 79 -4.88 5.59 20.99
C GLN A 79 -5.53 5.06 19.68
N PRO A 80 -5.07 3.91 19.15
CA PRO A 80 -5.62 3.32 17.92
C PRO A 80 -7.09 2.86 18.06
N LYS A 81 -7.56 2.65 19.29
CA LYS A 81 -8.93 2.19 19.58
C LYS A 81 -9.99 3.21 19.17
N LEU A 82 -9.65 4.49 19.01
CA LEU A 82 -10.62 5.51 18.61
C LEU A 82 -11.05 5.42 17.16
N LEU A 83 -10.26 4.81 16.28
CA LEU A 83 -10.75 4.47 14.93
C LEU A 83 -12.02 3.59 14.98
N PHE A 84 -12.23 2.87 16.10
CA PHE A 84 -13.39 2.02 16.30
C PHE A 84 -14.55 2.72 17.01
N SER A 85 -14.32 3.88 17.63
CA SER A 85 -15.35 4.66 18.34
C SER A 85 -15.85 5.87 17.55
N VAL A 86 -15.19 6.20 16.43
CA VAL A 86 -15.60 7.28 15.54
C VAL A 86 -16.60 6.71 14.53
N GLU A 87 -17.80 7.28 14.50
CA GLU A 87 -18.86 6.95 13.53
C GLU A 87 -18.88 7.93 12.34
N ASP A 88 -18.31 9.11 12.50
CA ASP A 88 -18.28 10.14 11.46
C ASP A 88 -17.32 9.77 10.31
N GLU A 89 -17.87 9.61 9.10
CA GLU A 89 -17.10 9.20 7.93
C GLU A 89 -15.96 10.18 7.60
N THR A 90 -16.15 11.49 7.80
CA THR A 90 -15.13 12.49 7.52
C THR A 90 -13.93 12.32 8.45
N GLN A 91 -14.18 12.08 9.73
CA GLN A 91 -13.15 11.78 10.71
C GLN A 91 -12.43 10.46 10.43
N ILE A 92 -13.17 9.41 10.04
CA ILE A 92 -12.57 8.13 9.62
C ILE A 92 -11.67 8.32 8.39
N MET A 93 -12.13 9.09 7.40
CA MET A 93 -11.34 9.41 6.21
C MET A 93 -10.01 10.08 6.59
N TYR A 94 -10.04 11.14 7.42
CA TYR A 94 -8.82 11.82 7.85
C TYR A 94 -7.91 10.92 8.70
N ALA A 95 -8.48 10.05 9.52
CA ALA A 95 -7.75 9.04 10.27
C ALA A 95 -7.02 8.06 9.32
N CYS A 96 -7.69 7.56 8.28
CA CYS A 96 -7.09 6.70 7.27
C CYS A 96 -5.98 7.41 6.49
N TRP A 97 -6.15 8.68 6.13
CA TRP A 97 -5.06 9.47 5.52
C TRP A 97 -3.86 9.60 6.46
N GLY A 98 -4.11 9.82 7.75
CA GLY A 98 -3.05 9.80 8.77
C GLY A 98 -2.29 8.47 8.79
N LEU A 99 -3.01 7.35 8.84
CA LEU A 99 -2.40 6.02 8.81
C LEU A 99 -1.62 5.75 7.53
N ASN A 100 -2.10 6.23 6.38
CA ASN A 100 -1.40 6.13 5.11
C ASN A 100 -0.04 6.85 5.17
N TYR A 101 -0.01 8.10 5.65
CA TYR A 101 1.25 8.81 5.83
C TYR A 101 2.19 8.13 6.81
N LEU A 102 1.64 7.55 7.88
CA LEU A 102 2.43 6.77 8.84
C LEU A 102 3.03 5.53 8.16
N SER A 103 2.27 4.80 7.34
CA SER A 103 2.72 3.55 6.69
C SER A 103 3.85 3.71 5.67
N ASN A 104 4.16 4.94 5.25
CA ASN A 104 5.20 5.24 4.25
C ASN A 104 6.63 5.30 4.83
N ASN A 105 6.82 5.08 6.14
CA ASN A 105 8.14 5.06 6.77
C ASN A 105 8.35 3.79 7.60
N ASP A 106 9.61 3.48 7.89
CA ASP A 106 10.02 2.26 8.60
C ASP A 106 9.37 2.15 9.99
N ASP A 107 9.20 3.27 10.69
CA ASP A 107 8.48 3.36 11.96
C ASP A 107 7.01 2.92 11.83
N GLY A 108 6.36 3.28 10.72
CA GLY A 108 5.00 2.88 10.40
C GLY A 108 4.87 1.40 10.18
N GLN A 109 5.81 0.78 9.48
CA GLN A 109 5.85 -0.67 9.26
C GLN A 109 5.85 -1.43 10.60
N GLN A 110 6.67 -0.99 11.57
CA GLN A 110 6.67 -1.57 12.92
C GLN A 110 5.33 -1.36 13.65
N TYR A 111 4.73 -0.17 13.53
CA TYR A 111 3.45 0.15 14.18
C TYR A 111 2.32 -0.82 13.78
N PHE A 112 2.15 -1.10 12.49
CA PHE A 112 1.11 -2.03 12.03
C PHE A 112 1.40 -3.49 12.41
N SER A 113 2.68 -3.85 12.56
CA SER A 113 3.10 -5.17 13.05
C SER A 113 2.59 -5.44 14.47
N ILE A 114 2.52 -4.42 15.34
CA ILE A 114 2.06 -4.57 16.73
C ILE A 114 0.58 -4.23 16.96
N LYS A 115 -0.13 -3.68 15.96
CA LYS A 115 -1.55 -3.29 16.07
C LYS A 115 -2.47 -4.03 15.08
N PRO A 116 -2.76 -5.33 15.28
CA PRO A 116 -3.60 -6.12 14.38
C PRO A 116 -5.01 -5.58 14.18
N ALA A 117 -5.61 -5.02 15.23
CA ALA A 117 -6.96 -4.46 15.13
C ALA A 117 -7.03 -3.36 14.06
N VAL A 118 -6.01 -2.50 13.96
CA VAL A 118 -6.00 -1.39 12.98
C VAL A 118 -6.04 -1.94 11.55
N VAL A 119 -5.26 -2.98 11.26
CA VAL A 119 -5.27 -3.66 9.96
C VAL A 119 -6.65 -4.25 9.67
N GLN A 120 -7.27 -4.90 10.66
CA GLN A 120 -8.64 -5.44 10.51
C GLN A 120 -9.66 -4.33 10.20
N LYS A 121 -9.58 -3.18 10.87
CA LYS A 121 -10.49 -2.05 10.63
C LYS A 121 -10.28 -1.46 9.23
N LEU A 122 -9.03 -1.31 8.78
CA LEU A 122 -8.73 -0.89 7.41
C LEU A 122 -9.35 -1.85 6.40
N THR A 123 -9.23 -3.16 6.62
CA THR A 123 -9.87 -4.17 5.75
C THR A 123 -11.40 -4.07 5.76
N LEU A 124 -12.02 -3.81 6.91
CA LEU A 124 -13.46 -3.61 7.00
C LEU A 124 -13.91 -2.38 6.17
N LEU A 125 -13.16 -1.28 6.22
CA LEU A 125 -13.45 -0.06 5.46
C LEU A 125 -13.43 -0.26 3.94
N LEU A 126 -12.72 -1.28 3.44
CA LEU A 126 -12.73 -1.63 2.01
C LEU A 126 -14.09 -2.15 1.52
N ASN A 127 -15.03 -2.49 2.42
CA ASN A 127 -16.40 -2.87 2.07
C ASN A 127 -17.35 -1.67 1.98
N SER A 128 -16.87 -0.45 2.21
CA SER A 128 -17.67 0.76 2.04
C SER A 128 -18.04 0.98 0.57
N GLN A 129 -19.13 1.71 0.32
CA GLN A 129 -19.46 2.25 -1.01
C GLN A 129 -18.85 3.64 -1.23
N ASN A 130 -18.33 4.27 -0.16
CA ASN A 130 -17.71 5.60 -0.23
C ASN A 130 -16.23 5.48 -0.58
N GLU A 131 -15.87 5.76 -1.84
CA GLU A 131 -14.48 5.73 -2.31
C GLU A 131 -13.53 6.64 -1.50
N SER A 132 -14.04 7.73 -0.92
CA SER A 132 -13.24 8.63 -0.08
C SER A 132 -12.72 7.95 1.18
N LEU A 133 -13.40 6.89 1.66
CA LEU A 133 -12.94 6.02 2.74
C LEU A 133 -12.05 4.89 2.23
N ILE A 134 -12.41 4.29 1.09
CA ILE A 134 -11.71 3.13 0.51
C ILE A 134 -10.28 3.52 0.11
N ILE A 135 -10.11 4.62 -0.62
CA ILE A 135 -8.80 5.03 -1.18
C ILE A 135 -7.71 5.14 -0.11
N PRO A 136 -7.85 5.92 0.98
CA PRO A 136 -6.80 6.01 1.99
C PRO A 136 -6.60 4.70 2.77
N ALA A 137 -7.66 3.93 3.01
CA ALA A 137 -7.55 2.63 3.68
C ALA A 137 -6.79 1.61 2.82
N LEU A 138 -7.11 1.54 1.54
CA LEU A 138 -6.48 0.67 0.55
C LEU A 138 -5.01 1.03 0.35
N LYS A 139 -4.69 2.31 0.24
CA LYS A 139 -3.30 2.80 0.18
C LYS A 139 -2.50 2.39 1.40
N THR A 140 -3.07 2.56 2.60
CA THR A 140 -2.45 2.11 3.84
C THR A 140 -2.19 0.59 3.83
N ILE A 141 -3.17 -0.21 3.38
CA ILE A 141 -3.03 -1.66 3.27
C ILE A 141 -1.91 -2.03 2.28
N GLY A 142 -1.89 -1.41 1.11
CA GLY A 142 -0.86 -1.65 0.10
C GLY A 142 0.54 -1.29 0.61
N ASN A 143 0.68 -0.22 1.38
CA ASN A 143 1.94 0.13 2.06
C ASN A 143 2.35 -0.91 3.10
N ILE A 144 1.41 -1.45 3.89
CA ILE A 144 1.75 -2.55 4.83
C ILE A 144 2.22 -3.79 4.05
N LEU A 145 1.66 -4.04 2.87
CA LEU A 145 2.04 -5.16 2.00
C LEU A 145 3.45 -5.00 1.40
N THR A 146 4.06 -3.81 1.38
CA THR A 146 5.47 -3.67 0.98
C THR A 146 6.45 -4.15 2.05
N GLY A 147 5.96 -4.36 3.28
CA GLY A 147 6.74 -4.87 4.41
C GLY A 147 7.16 -6.33 4.28
N ASN A 148 7.65 -6.89 5.38
CA ASN A 148 8.12 -8.27 5.45
C ASN A 148 6.97 -9.31 5.39
N ASP A 149 7.34 -10.58 5.28
CA ASP A 149 6.37 -11.69 5.15
C ASP A 149 5.38 -11.82 6.31
N VAL A 150 5.78 -11.42 7.53
CA VAL A 150 4.89 -11.43 8.70
C VAL A 150 3.80 -10.36 8.54
N GLN A 151 4.16 -9.18 8.03
CA GLN A 151 3.22 -8.09 7.77
C GLN A 151 2.26 -8.44 6.63
N LYS A 152 2.77 -9.03 5.54
CA LYS A 152 1.95 -9.53 4.42
C LYS A 152 0.95 -10.58 4.91
N ALA A 153 1.41 -11.58 5.67
CA ALA A 153 0.55 -12.60 6.24
C ALA A 153 -0.54 -12.00 7.15
N LYS A 154 -0.21 -10.97 7.91
CA LYS A 154 -1.16 -10.28 8.79
C LYS A 154 -2.28 -9.61 8.02
N VAL A 155 -1.97 -8.97 6.89
CA VAL A 155 -2.98 -8.39 5.99
C VAL A 155 -3.83 -9.49 5.35
N LEU A 156 -3.23 -10.60 4.91
CA LEU A 156 -4.00 -11.71 4.33
C LEU A 156 -4.95 -12.34 5.36
N ASN A 157 -4.51 -12.50 6.60
CA ASN A 157 -5.29 -13.08 7.69
C ASN A 157 -6.51 -12.23 8.10
N THR A 158 -6.61 -10.97 7.68
CA THR A 158 -7.83 -10.17 7.91
C THR A 158 -8.98 -10.54 6.97
N GLY A 159 -8.71 -11.38 5.96
CA GLY A 159 -9.67 -11.74 4.91
C GLY A 159 -9.72 -10.72 3.75
N VAL A 160 -8.67 -9.92 3.58
CA VAL A 160 -8.61 -8.80 2.60
C VAL A 160 -8.89 -9.21 1.14
N LEU A 161 -8.66 -10.48 0.78
CA LEU A 161 -8.84 -10.98 -0.58
C LEU A 161 -10.30 -10.85 -1.06
N LYS A 162 -11.28 -10.97 -0.17
CA LYS A 162 -12.70 -10.83 -0.52
C LYS A 162 -13.06 -9.36 -0.87
N PRO A 163 -12.70 -8.34 -0.07
CA PRO A 163 -12.80 -6.96 -0.49
C PRO A 163 -12.05 -6.66 -1.80
N PHE A 164 -10.83 -7.18 -1.99
CA PHE A 164 -10.09 -6.98 -3.25
C PHE A 164 -10.84 -7.51 -4.47
N GLU A 165 -11.43 -8.70 -4.38
CA GLU A 165 -12.27 -9.26 -5.44
C GLU A 165 -13.47 -8.36 -5.76
N MET A 166 -14.16 -7.86 -4.73
CA MET A 166 -15.28 -6.92 -4.90
C MET A 166 -14.85 -5.63 -5.61
N LEU A 167 -13.74 -5.04 -5.16
CA LEU A 167 -13.20 -3.78 -5.70
C LEU A 167 -12.75 -3.91 -7.17
N LEU A 168 -12.29 -5.10 -7.60
CA LEU A 168 -11.94 -5.38 -8.99
C LEU A 168 -13.15 -5.72 -9.87
N SER A 169 -14.23 -6.23 -9.25
CA SER A 169 -15.39 -6.78 -9.97
C SER A 169 -16.48 -5.75 -10.24
N GLN A 170 -16.66 -4.78 -9.35
CA GLN A 170 -17.70 -3.74 -9.40
C GLN A 170 -17.23 -2.43 -10.07
N ASN A 171 -18.14 -1.48 -10.22
CA ASN A 171 -17.90 -0.16 -10.83
C ASN A 171 -17.22 0.82 -9.85
N TYR A 172 -16.04 0.45 -9.34
CA TYR A 172 -15.17 1.38 -8.61
C TYR A 172 -14.21 2.08 -9.58
N SER A 173 -13.70 3.24 -9.17
CA SER A 173 -12.75 4.02 -9.96
C SER A 173 -11.48 3.25 -10.31
N GLU A 174 -10.86 3.60 -11.44
CA GLU A 174 -9.57 3.06 -11.89
C GLU A 174 -8.46 3.28 -10.85
N VAL A 175 -8.58 4.33 -10.02
CA VAL A 175 -7.66 4.56 -8.91
C VAL A 175 -7.70 3.38 -7.94
N ILE A 176 -8.89 2.96 -7.51
CA ILE A 176 -9.05 1.82 -6.61
C ILE A 176 -8.54 0.55 -7.26
N GLN A 177 -8.94 0.27 -8.51
CA GLN A 177 -8.53 -0.93 -9.23
C GLN A 177 -7.00 -1.01 -9.36
N ARG A 178 -6.34 0.11 -9.67
CA ARG A 178 -4.88 0.20 -9.72
C ARG A 178 -4.23 -0.09 -8.38
N GLU A 179 -4.72 0.48 -7.28
CA GLU A 179 -4.15 0.21 -5.94
C GLU A 179 -4.35 -1.25 -5.51
N VAL A 180 -5.43 -1.91 -5.93
CA VAL A 180 -5.61 -3.36 -5.71
C VAL A 180 -4.59 -4.16 -6.54
N CYS A 181 -4.40 -3.83 -7.82
CA CYS A 181 -3.39 -4.50 -8.66
C CYS A 181 -1.97 -4.33 -8.10
N TRP A 182 -1.64 -3.11 -7.65
CA TRP A 182 -0.38 -2.82 -6.97
C TRP A 182 -0.21 -3.67 -5.70
N SER A 183 -1.27 -3.77 -4.87
CA SER A 183 -1.28 -4.61 -3.67
C SER A 183 -1.01 -6.09 -3.98
N PHE A 184 -1.56 -6.62 -5.08
CA PHE A 184 -1.25 -7.97 -5.52
C PHE A 184 0.21 -8.14 -5.90
N SER A 185 0.83 -7.16 -6.56
CA SER A 185 2.26 -7.23 -6.92
C SER A 185 3.16 -7.38 -5.69
N ASN A 186 2.79 -6.75 -4.57
CA ASN A 186 3.49 -6.87 -3.29
C ASN A 186 3.26 -8.23 -2.61
N ILE A 187 2.05 -8.79 -2.69
CA ILE A 187 1.74 -10.11 -2.12
C ILE A 187 2.53 -11.21 -2.84
N VAL A 188 2.59 -11.19 -4.18
CA VAL A 188 3.34 -12.22 -4.93
C VAL A 188 4.85 -12.10 -4.79
N ALA A 189 5.35 -10.96 -4.32
CA ALA A 189 6.74 -10.79 -3.90
C ALA A 189 7.05 -11.34 -2.50
N GLY A 190 6.13 -12.08 -1.87
CA GLY A 190 6.36 -12.74 -0.59
C GLY A 190 6.51 -14.25 -0.72
N THR A 191 6.16 -14.99 0.32
CA THR A 191 6.33 -16.46 0.34
C THR A 191 5.37 -17.21 -0.59
N LEU A 192 5.74 -18.43 -1.00
CA LEU A 192 4.86 -19.34 -1.73
C LEU A 192 3.54 -19.61 -0.99
N ALA A 193 3.54 -19.62 0.34
CA ALA A 193 2.32 -19.79 1.12
C ALA A 193 1.33 -18.63 0.91
N GLN A 194 1.83 -17.40 0.79
CA GLN A 194 1.03 -16.21 0.52
C GLN A 194 0.50 -16.22 -0.92
N VAL A 195 1.34 -16.56 -1.89
CA VAL A 195 0.94 -16.75 -3.30
C VAL A 195 -0.19 -17.78 -3.40
N ASN A 196 -0.02 -18.93 -2.75
CA ASN A 196 -1.00 -20.01 -2.73
C ASN A 196 -2.36 -19.62 -2.13
N GLN A 197 -2.46 -18.57 -1.32
CA GLN A 197 -3.76 -18.06 -0.87
C GLN A 197 -4.52 -17.38 -2.01
N ILE A 198 -3.83 -16.67 -2.89
CA ILE A 198 -4.42 -16.06 -4.09
C ILE A 198 -4.78 -17.15 -5.10
N LEU A 199 -3.92 -18.16 -5.26
CA LEU A 199 -4.12 -19.25 -6.23
C LEU A 199 -5.41 -20.05 -6.02
N LYS A 200 -5.90 -20.10 -4.78
CA LYS A 200 -7.10 -20.84 -4.41
C LYS A 200 -8.40 -20.10 -4.73
N ASN A 201 -8.34 -18.83 -5.14
CA ASN A 201 -9.52 -18.03 -5.41
C ASN A 201 -9.63 -17.71 -6.92
N ASP A 202 -10.33 -18.60 -7.64
CA ASP A 202 -10.53 -18.48 -9.09
C ASP A 202 -11.31 -17.22 -9.50
N SER A 203 -12.32 -16.80 -8.73
CA SER A 203 -13.11 -15.61 -9.06
C SER A 203 -12.28 -14.34 -8.89
N LEU A 204 -11.47 -14.26 -7.83
CA LEU A 204 -10.51 -13.19 -7.64
C LEU A 204 -9.48 -13.11 -8.78
N LEU A 205 -8.89 -14.25 -9.17
CA LEU A 205 -7.92 -14.27 -10.26
C LEU A 205 -8.56 -13.85 -11.59
N LYS A 206 -9.78 -14.30 -11.89
CA LYS A 206 -10.53 -13.84 -13.07
C LYS A 206 -10.75 -12.32 -13.04
N ALA A 207 -11.14 -11.77 -11.89
CA ALA A 207 -11.33 -10.32 -11.73
C ALA A 207 -10.01 -9.56 -11.95
N LEU A 208 -8.90 -10.05 -11.38
CA LEU A 208 -7.56 -9.45 -11.55
C LEU A 208 -7.10 -9.48 -13.00
N PHE A 209 -7.23 -10.62 -13.69
CA PHE A 209 -6.82 -10.74 -15.09
C PHE A 209 -7.75 -10.03 -16.06
N ARG A 210 -9.03 -9.83 -15.71
CA ARG A 210 -9.90 -8.92 -16.46
C ARG A 210 -9.32 -7.50 -16.48
N GLN A 211 -8.80 -7.02 -15.34
CA GLN A 211 -8.13 -5.71 -15.27
C GLN A 211 -6.86 -5.68 -16.11
N PHE A 212 -6.09 -6.78 -16.17
CA PHE A 212 -4.93 -6.86 -17.07
C PHE A 212 -5.32 -6.72 -18.55
N GLN A 213 -6.44 -7.31 -18.95
CA GLN A 213 -6.89 -7.28 -20.34
C GLN A 213 -7.55 -5.94 -20.72
N GLN A 214 -8.36 -5.37 -19.83
CA GLN A 214 -9.24 -4.24 -20.13
C GLN A 214 -8.79 -2.89 -19.54
N GLY A 215 -7.88 -2.93 -18.55
CA GLY A 215 -7.42 -1.73 -17.84
C GLY A 215 -6.55 -0.81 -18.69
N ASP A 216 -6.42 0.43 -18.21
CA ASP A 216 -5.57 1.46 -18.82
C ASP A 216 -4.08 1.16 -18.68
N SER A 217 -3.23 2.04 -19.23
CA SER A 217 -1.77 1.89 -19.15
C SER A 217 -1.25 1.88 -17.71
N LYS A 218 -1.92 2.56 -16.77
CA LYS A 218 -1.52 2.60 -15.36
C LYS A 218 -1.81 1.27 -14.66
N ILE A 219 -2.99 0.70 -14.87
CA ILE A 219 -3.33 -0.65 -14.37
C ILE A 219 -2.39 -1.68 -14.98
N PHE A 220 -2.13 -1.59 -16.28
CA PHE A 220 -1.20 -2.51 -16.94
C PHE A 220 0.22 -2.43 -16.37
N LYS A 221 0.70 -1.23 -16.02
CA LYS A 221 1.99 -1.06 -15.35
C LYS A 221 2.04 -1.82 -14.01
N GLU A 222 1.01 -1.70 -13.19
CA GLU A 222 0.95 -2.44 -11.91
C GLU A 222 0.85 -3.96 -12.12
N MET A 223 0.11 -4.39 -13.13
CA MET A 223 0.04 -5.80 -13.50
C MET A 223 1.36 -6.33 -14.08
N SER A 224 2.16 -5.48 -14.73
CA SER A 224 3.50 -5.84 -15.20
C SER A 224 4.46 -6.08 -14.03
N TYR A 225 4.36 -5.27 -12.97
CA TYR A 225 5.08 -5.55 -11.72
C TYR A 225 4.60 -6.86 -11.06
N PHE A 226 3.29 -7.11 -11.05
CA PHE A 226 2.74 -8.38 -10.56
C PHE A 226 3.32 -9.58 -11.33
N LEU A 227 3.31 -9.54 -12.66
CA LEU A 227 3.86 -10.63 -13.48
C LEU A 227 5.37 -10.79 -13.29
N SER A 228 6.12 -9.68 -13.23
CA SER A 228 7.57 -9.72 -12.98
C SER A 228 7.89 -10.34 -11.62
N ASN A 229 7.16 -9.95 -10.57
CA ASN A 229 7.32 -10.53 -9.24
C ASN A 229 6.90 -12.01 -9.23
N LEU A 230 5.81 -12.38 -9.90
CA LEU A 230 5.43 -13.78 -10.06
C LEU A 230 6.56 -14.58 -10.71
N ILE A 231 7.15 -14.05 -11.79
CA ILE A 231 8.28 -14.67 -12.49
C ILE A 231 9.49 -14.81 -11.58
N ASN A 232 9.80 -13.82 -10.76
CA ASN A 232 10.99 -13.84 -9.90
C ASN A 232 10.83 -14.76 -8.68
N TYR A 233 9.68 -14.70 -8.00
CA TYR A 233 9.48 -15.30 -6.67
C TYR A 233 8.72 -16.63 -6.69
N THR A 234 8.25 -17.11 -7.84
CA THR A 234 7.52 -18.38 -7.95
C THR A 234 8.15 -19.38 -8.93
N ASP A 235 7.65 -20.60 -8.90
CA ASP A 235 8.10 -21.70 -9.77
C ASP A 235 7.44 -21.65 -11.15
N LEU A 236 8.17 -22.17 -12.16
CA LEU A 236 7.72 -22.20 -13.55
C LEU A 236 6.33 -22.81 -13.76
N LYS A 237 5.96 -23.82 -12.96
CA LYS A 237 4.63 -24.44 -13.07
C LYS A 237 3.50 -23.45 -12.79
N ILE A 238 3.67 -22.61 -11.78
CA ILE A 238 2.68 -21.57 -11.42
C ILE A 238 2.65 -20.51 -12.51
N ILE A 239 3.83 -20.06 -12.96
CA ILE A 239 3.94 -19.05 -14.02
C ILE A 239 3.27 -19.53 -15.32
N ASP A 240 3.59 -20.74 -15.79
CA ASP A 240 3.00 -21.32 -17.01
C ASP A 240 1.48 -21.48 -16.89
N GLN A 241 0.97 -21.87 -15.72
CA GLN A 241 -0.47 -21.97 -15.46
C GLN A 241 -1.15 -20.62 -15.63
N PHE A 242 -0.60 -19.54 -15.03
CA PHE A 242 -1.17 -18.20 -15.13
C PHE A 242 -1.18 -17.66 -16.55
N LEU A 243 -0.03 -17.76 -17.23
CA LEU A 243 0.12 -17.21 -18.58
C LEU A 243 -0.83 -17.88 -19.59
N THR A 244 -1.06 -19.19 -19.41
CA THR A 244 -1.93 -19.98 -20.29
C THR A 244 -3.41 -19.80 -19.96
N GLN A 245 -3.78 -19.83 -18.68
CA GLN A 245 -5.18 -19.77 -18.24
C GLN A 245 -5.83 -18.41 -18.55
N TYR A 246 -5.05 -17.33 -18.53
CA TYR A 246 -5.56 -15.95 -18.66
C TYR A 246 -5.12 -15.25 -19.96
N ASP A 247 -4.61 -16.01 -20.93
CA ASP A 247 -4.15 -15.55 -22.24
C ASP A 247 -3.31 -14.26 -22.17
N CYS A 248 -2.28 -14.30 -21.31
CA CYS A 248 -1.47 -13.11 -21.04
C CYS A 248 -0.58 -12.75 -22.24
N PHE A 249 -0.27 -13.72 -23.11
CA PHE A 249 0.67 -13.55 -24.23
C PHE A 249 0.20 -12.50 -25.23
N GLN A 250 -1.09 -12.50 -25.59
CA GLN A 250 -1.62 -11.52 -26.55
C GLN A 250 -1.47 -10.09 -26.00
N LYS A 251 -1.89 -9.87 -24.74
CA LYS A 251 -1.80 -8.55 -24.10
C LYS A 251 -0.35 -8.09 -23.92
N ILE A 252 0.54 -8.99 -23.48
CA ILE A 252 1.97 -8.73 -23.38
C ILE A 252 2.53 -8.31 -24.75
N SER A 253 2.17 -9.02 -25.82
CA SER A 253 2.61 -8.69 -27.18
C SER A 253 2.17 -7.30 -27.60
N THR A 254 0.88 -6.95 -27.44
CA THR A 254 0.37 -5.60 -27.78
C THR A 254 1.07 -4.51 -26.98
N MET A 255 1.44 -4.79 -25.73
CA MET A 255 2.07 -3.80 -24.86
C MET A 255 3.58 -3.65 -25.10
N LEU A 256 4.24 -4.56 -25.83
CA LEU A 256 5.60 -4.33 -26.31
C LEU A 256 5.68 -3.19 -27.35
N ASP A 257 4.56 -2.89 -28.01
CA ASP A 257 4.43 -1.83 -28.99
C ASP A 257 4.08 -0.46 -28.37
N THR A 258 3.94 -0.39 -27.03
CA THR A 258 3.60 0.87 -26.33
C THR A 258 4.73 1.90 -26.38
N GLU A 259 4.40 3.18 -26.54
CA GLU A 259 5.38 4.28 -26.47
C GLU A 259 5.97 4.49 -25.06
N ASP A 260 5.33 3.95 -24.02
CA ASP A 260 5.84 4.04 -22.65
C ASP A 260 7.07 3.14 -22.44
N GLU A 261 8.26 3.74 -22.46
CA GLU A 261 9.54 3.04 -22.26
C GLU A 261 9.62 2.31 -20.93
N ALA A 262 9.00 2.83 -19.86
CA ALA A 262 9.06 2.21 -18.54
C ALA A 262 8.25 0.91 -18.54
N ILE A 263 7.06 0.92 -19.15
CA ILE A 263 6.24 -0.28 -19.32
C ILE A 263 6.99 -1.30 -20.18
N ARG A 264 7.49 -0.88 -21.34
CA ARG A 264 8.22 -1.76 -22.27
C ARG A 264 9.41 -2.44 -21.60
N ARG A 265 10.18 -1.69 -20.81
CA ARG A 265 11.33 -2.21 -20.06
C ARG A 265 10.94 -3.29 -19.06
N ILE A 266 9.89 -3.06 -18.26
CA ILE A 266 9.43 -4.03 -17.25
C ILE A 266 9.00 -5.34 -17.93
N ILE A 267 8.29 -5.25 -19.05
CA ILE A 267 7.87 -6.44 -19.82
C ILE A 267 9.09 -7.21 -20.33
N LEU A 268 10.04 -6.52 -20.97
CA LEU A 268 11.24 -7.15 -21.55
C LEU A 268 12.09 -7.84 -20.48
N GLU A 269 12.29 -7.19 -19.33
CA GLU A 269 12.99 -7.77 -18.19
C GLU A 269 12.27 -9.03 -17.68
N GLY A 270 10.93 -9.00 -17.57
CA GLY A 270 10.12 -10.16 -17.20
C GLY A 270 10.25 -11.33 -18.18
N ILE A 271 10.16 -11.06 -19.50
CA ILE A 271 10.32 -12.09 -20.55
C ILE A 271 11.71 -12.72 -20.50
N LEU A 272 12.75 -11.90 -20.30
CA LEU A 272 14.12 -12.37 -20.20
C LEU A 272 14.31 -13.29 -19.00
N GLU A 273 13.81 -12.91 -17.82
CA GLU A 273 13.91 -13.75 -16.61
C GLU A 273 13.10 -15.05 -16.72
N PHE A 274 11.90 -14.98 -17.30
CA PHE A 274 11.12 -16.19 -17.60
C PHE A 274 11.88 -17.15 -18.51
N SER A 275 12.50 -16.63 -19.58
CA SER A 275 13.29 -17.42 -20.52
C SER A 275 14.49 -18.09 -19.86
N LYS A 276 15.21 -17.35 -19.00
CA LYS A 276 16.33 -17.89 -18.21
C LYS A 276 15.88 -19.00 -17.26
N LYS A 277 14.77 -18.82 -16.55
CA LYS A 277 14.20 -19.86 -15.67
C LYS A 277 13.86 -21.12 -16.47
N LYS A 278 13.17 -20.97 -17.60
CA LYS A 278 12.78 -22.10 -18.47
C LYS A 278 13.98 -22.88 -19.00
N GLN A 279 15.05 -22.19 -19.41
CA GLN A 279 16.29 -22.83 -19.85
C GLN A 279 16.96 -23.63 -18.74
N LYS A 280 17.07 -23.07 -17.53
CA LYS A 280 17.61 -23.78 -16.36
C LYS A 280 16.82 -25.04 -16.04
N PHE A 281 15.48 -24.96 -16.07
CA PHE A 281 14.62 -26.13 -15.85
C PHE A 281 14.82 -27.20 -16.92
N ASN A 282 14.89 -26.82 -18.20
CA ASN A 282 15.15 -27.75 -19.29
C ASN A 282 16.51 -28.44 -19.16
N HIS A 283 17.55 -27.72 -18.72
CA HIS A 283 18.89 -28.27 -18.47
C HIS A 283 18.91 -29.26 -17.30
N ILE A 284 18.18 -28.96 -16.21
CA ILE A 284 18.04 -29.90 -15.08
C ILE A 284 17.25 -31.14 -15.52
N LYS A 285 16.15 -30.95 -16.27
CA LYS A 285 15.33 -32.04 -16.80
C LYS A 285 16.14 -32.97 -17.71
N SER A 286 16.98 -32.44 -18.60
CA SER A 286 17.82 -33.25 -19.49
C SER A 286 18.85 -34.06 -18.71
N LYS A 287 19.52 -33.46 -17.71
CA LYS A 287 20.45 -34.16 -16.81
C LYS A 287 19.76 -35.25 -15.99
N LEU A 288 18.58 -34.98 -15.44
CA LEU A 288 17.79 -35.98 -14.71
C LEU A 288 17.44 -37.17 -15.61
N MET A 289 16.95 -36.91 -16.83
CA MET A 289 16.62 -37.97 -17.80
C MET A 289 17.85 -38.80 -18.19
N GLN A 290 19.03 -38.19 -18.31
CA GLN A 290 20.28 -38.91 -18.56
C GLN A 290 20.65 -39.81 -17.37
N ASN A 291 20.55 -39.31 -16.14
CA ASN A 291 20.87 -40.09 -14.94
C ASN A 291 19.87 -41.23 -14.67
N PHE A 292 18.57 -41.03 -14.94
CA PHE A 292 17.58 -42.09 -14.81
C PHE A 292 17.82 -43.25 -15.78
N ARG A 293 18.33 -42.97 -17.00
CA ARG A 293 18.72 -44.02 -17.96
C ARG A 293 19.90 -44.88 -17.47
N TYR A 294 20.73 -44.37 -16.55
CA TYR A 294 21.83 -45.13 -15.94
C TYR A 294 21.39 -46.02 -14.78
N ILE A 295 20.21 -45.79 -14.19
CA ILE A 295 19.67 -46.58 -13.06
C ILE A 295 18.74 -47.70 -13.57
N SER A 296 18.21 -47.57 -14.79
CA SER A 296 17.30 -48.54 -15.41
C SER A 296 17.99 -49.60 -16.29
N ASN A 297 19.32 -49.69 -16.26
CA ASN A 297 20.14 -50.72 -16.90
C ASN A 297 20.91 -51.50 -15.83
#